data_AF-B5JVH9-F1
#
_entry.id   AF-B5JVH9-F1
#
_cell.length_a   1.000
_cell.length_b   1.000
_cell.length_c   1.000
_cell.angle_alpha   90.00
_cell.angle_beta   90.00
_cell.angle_gamma   90.00
#
_symmetry.space_group_name_H-M   'P 1'
#
loop_
_entity.id
_entity.type
_entity.pdbx_description
1 polymer ?
#
loop_
_entity_poly.entity_id
_entity_poly.type
_entity_poly.pdbx_seq_one_letter_code
_entity_poly.pdbx_strand_id
1 'polypeptide(L)'
;MSHEVETMAYVGQTPWHGLGSELSPNRPLDVWRHEAGMDWEILETPVQYRNSRVPNGGHLDFPEHKVLFRSDNLRPLSVVSQRYKVVQPEQILEFYRDLTEISGFELETAGVLKGGRKLWALAKTGQSGTLKGDDTTNGYVLLATACDGTLATTAQFTSVRVVCNNTLAIATAGAEKAVKVPHSTVFEPEKVKRQLGISVSAWEEFMYRLKALSERKVSEKEAHAFYEQTFATTSPNAQFPVMERSMAKAKALYEGAGMGSQLSSSKGTAYGLLNSVTEFVDHGKRAKSQDHRLDSAWFGQGAKLKERALHQAMDLVA
;
A
#
# COMPACT_ATOMS: atom_id res chain seq x y z
N MET A 1 8.17 -8.55 18.79
CA MET A 1 7.79 -9.56 17.79
C MET A 1 6.64 -9.01 16.96
N SER A 2 6.76 -9.17 15.65
CA SER A 2 5.84 -8.72 14.58
C SER A 2 4.48 -9.39 14.71
N HIS A 3 3.45 -8.64 15.14
CA HIS A 3 2.14 -9.20 15.50
C HIS A 3 1.02 -8.86 14.51
N GLU A 4 1.33 -8.32 13.33
CA GLU A 4 0.33 -7.99 12.30
C GLU A 4 0.73 -8.32 10.86
N VAL A 5 1.95 -8.75 10.53
CA VAL A 5 2.25 -9.55 9.33
C VAL A 5 2.05 -10.98 9.76
N GLU A 6 0.97 -11.59 9.27
CA GLU A 6 0.70 -12.99 9.58
C GLU A 6 1.60 -13.87 8.73
N THR A 7 1.59 -13.62 7.42
CA THR A 7 2.34 -14.36 6.41
C THR A 7 2.52 -13.49 5.16
N MET A 8 3.63 -13.66 4.46
CA MET A 8 3.87 -13.03 3.16
C MET A 8 4.85 -13.85 2.33
N ALA A 9 4.74 -13.74 1.01
CA ALA A 9 5.67 -14.33 0.05
C ALA A 9 6.29 -13.24 -0.82
N TYR A 10 7.49 -13.50 -1.35
CA TYR A 10 8.20 -12.54 -2.20
C TYR A 10 9.18 -13.19 -3.18
N VAL A 11 9.53 -12.46 -4.24
CA VAL A 11 10.59 -12.80 -5.19
C VAL A 11 11.62 -11.68 -5.21
N GLY A 12 12.90 -12.04 -5.33
CA GLY A 12 13.98 -11.07 -5.53
C GLY A 12 14.52 -10.51 -4.21
N GLN A 13 14.60 -9.18 -4.09
CA GLN A 13 15.15 -8.57 -2.88
C GLN A 13 14.25 -8.83 -1.68
N THR A 14 14.86 -9.29 -0.58
CA THR A 14 14.15 -9.55 0.67
C THR A 14 13.34 -8.32 1.11
N PRO A 15 12.01 -8.45 1.22
CA PRO A 15 11.16 -7.39 1.68
C PRO A 15 11.37 -7.15 3.17
N TRP A 16 11.46 -5.88 3.54
CA TRP A 16 11.55 -5.48 4.95
C TRP A 16 12.73 -6.16 5.68
N HIS A 17 12.63 -6.41 6.98
CA HIS A 17 13.72 -6.93 7.80
C HIS A 17 13.82 -8.47 7.74
N GLY A 18 13.62 -9.10 6.57
CA GLY A 18 13.74 -10.56 6.43
C GLY A 18 12.47 -11.37 6.70
N LEU A 19 11.28 -10.77 6.55
CA LEU A 19 10.01 -11.47 6.80
C LEU A 19 9.45 -12.06 5.49
N GLY A 20 8.93 -13.28 5.58
CA GLY A 20 8.20 -13.95 4.50
C GLY A 20 8.93 -15.14 3.87
N SER A 21 8.20 -15.88 3.05
CA SER A 21 8.72 -16.98 2.23
C SER A 21 9.32 -16.44 0.94
N GLU A 22 10.62 -16.66 0.74
CA GLU A 22 11.27 -16.38 -0.55
C GLU A 22 10.82 -17.41 -1.58
N LEU A 23 10.39 -16.92 -2.74
CA LEU A 23 9.98 -17.69 -3.90
C LEU A 23 10.96 -17.48 -5.04
N SER A 24 11.13 -18.51 -5.86
CA SER A 24 11.74 -18.31 -7.17
C SER A 24 10.78 -17.50 -8.08
N PRO A 25 11.28 -16.81 -9.12
CA PRO A 25 10.43 -16.15 -10.10
C PRO A 25 9.44 -17.10 -10.78
N ASN A 26 8.33 -16.55 -11.30
CA ASN A 26 7.34 -17.25 -12.13
C ASN A 26 6.69 -18.50 -11.49
N ARG A 27 6.53 -18.48 -10.15
CA ARG A 27 5.79 -19.53 -9.45
C ARG A 27 4.28 -19.40 -9.70
N PRO A 28 3.57 -20.54 -9.81
CA PRO A 28 2.14 -20.53 -10.07
C PRO A 28 1.35 -19.96 -8.88
N LEU A 29 0.14 -19.45 -9.14
CA LEU A 29 -0.66 -18.70 -8.15
C LEU A 29 -1.05 -19.53 -6.92
N ASP A 30 -1.15 -20.85 -7.04
CA ASP A 30 -1.39 -21.76 -5.92
C ASP A 30 -0.24 -21.76 -4.91
N VAL A 31 1.01 -21.70 -5.40
CA VAL A 31 2.19 -21.54 -4.53
C VAL A 31 2.15 -20.18 -3.83
N TRP A 32 1.81 -19.12 -4.55
CA TRP A 32 1.61 -17.80 -3.94
C TRP A 32 0.50 -17.81 -2.89
N ARG A 33 -0.62 -18.48 -3.17
CA ARG A 33 -1.75 -18.58 -2.24
C ARG A 33 -1.34 -19.24 -0.93
N HIS A 34 -0.59 -20.34 -1.01
CA HIS A 34 -0.07 -21.03 0.17
C HIS A 34 0.97 -20.18 0.92
N GLU A 35 2.03 -19.74 0.24
CA GLU A 35 3.18 -19.09 0.88
C GLU A 35 2.88 -17.66 1.38
N ALA A 36 1.95 -16.95 0.74
CA ALA A 36 1.44 -15.67 1.25
C ALA A 36 0.47 -15.85 2.43
N GLY A 37 0.05 -17.09 2.72
CA GLY A 37 -0.96 -17.45 3.71
C GLY A 37 -2.35 -16.92 3.37
N MET A 38 -2.71 -16.99 2.09
CA MET A 38 -4.02 -16.66 1.52
C MET A 38 -4.86 -17.91 1.20
N ASP A 39 -4.41 -19.11 1.59
CA ASP A 39 -5.08 -20.39 1.30
C ASP A 39 -6.24 -20.68 2.28
N TRP A 40 -7.23 -19.82 2.27
CA TRP A 40 -8.44 -19.89 3.08
C TRP A 40 -9.54 -18.99 2.51
N GLU A 41 -10.76 -19.19 2.97
CA GLU A 41 -11.94 -18.43 2.53
C GLU A 41 -12.47 -17.55 3.67
N ILE A 42 -12.96 -16.38 3.31
CA ILE A 42 -13.77 -15.54 4.19
C ILE A 42 -15.20 -16.10 4.15
N LEU A 43 -15.62 -16.72 5.24
CA LEU A 43 -16.98 -17.20 5.46
C LEU A 43 -17.79 -16.17 6.24
N GLU A 44 -19.12 -16.27 6.12
CA GLU A 44 -20.04 -15.36 6.80
C GLU A 44 -21.17 -16.07 7.54
N THR A 45 -21.58 -15.51 8.67
CA THR A 45 -22.69 -16.01 9.49
C THR A 45 -23.47 -14.83 10.10
N PRO A 46 -24.79 -14.97 10.37
CA PRO A 46 -25.55 -13.96 11.09
C PRO A 46 -24.91 -13.58 12.43
N VAL A 47 -24.99 -12.31 12.82
CA VAL A 47 -24.56 -11.85 14.15
C VAL A 47 -25.60 -12.25 15.19
N GLN A 48 -25.13 -12.86 16.27
CA GLN A 48 -25.91 -13.07 17.49
C GLN A 48 -25.18 -12.47 18.69
N TYR A 49 -25.92 -11.88 19.62
CA TYR A 49 -25.38 -11.34 20.86
C TYR A 49 -26.12 -11.88 22.08
N ARG A 50 -25.39 -12.07 23.17
CA ARG A 50 -25.94 -12.56 24.43
C ARG A 50 -26.39 -11.39 25.28
N ASN A 51 -27.63 -11.42 25.76
CA ASN A 51 -28.17 -10.39 26.64
C ASN A 51 -28.60 -10.99 27.98
N SER A 52 -27.93 -10.61 29.07
CA SER A 52 -28.21 -11.10 30.42
C SER A 52 -29.58 -10.68 30.96
N ARG A 53 -30.26 -9.72 30.33
CA ARG A 53 -31.63 -9.31 30.66
C ARG A 53 -32.70 -10.24 30.07
N VAL A 54 -32.34 -11.10 29.11
CA VAL A 54 -33.24 -12.12 28.57
C VAL A 54 -33.22 -13.32 29.52
N PRO A 55 -34.39 -13.82 29.98
CA PRO A 55 -34.45 -15.02 30.82
C PRO A 55 -33.67 -16.18 30.18
N ASN A 56 -32.88 -16.89 30.98
CA ASN A 56 -31.96 -17.96 30.55
C ASN A 56 -30.76 -17.52 29.68
N GLY A 57 -30.44 -16.22 29.62
CA GLY A 57 -29.26 -15.74 28.89
C GLY A 57 -29.35 -15.95 27.38
N GLY A 58 -30.55 -15.77 26.82
CA GLY A 58 -30.86 -16.02 25.42
C GLY A 58 -29.96 -15.25 24.43
N HIS A 59 -29.81 -15.84 23.24
CA HIS A 59 -29.15 -15.22 22.10
C HIS A 59 -30.18 -14.38 21.34
N LEU A 60 -29.81 -13.14 21.00
CA LEU A 60 -30.62 -12.24 20.18
C LEU A 60 -29.90 -12.04 18.84
N ASP A 61 -30.68 -12.03 17.76
CA ASP A 61 -30.16 -11.80 16.42
C ASP A 61 -29.95 -10.30 16.17
N PHE A 62 -28.93 -9.98 15.36
CA PHE A 62 -28.77 -8.66 14.76
C PHE A 62 -28.81 -8.77 13.23
N PRO A 63 -30.01 -8.88 12.62
CA PRO A 63 -30.18 -9.34 11.24
C PRO A 63 -29.57 -8.41 10.19
N GLU A 64 -29.32 -7.13 10.53
CA GLU A 64 -28.68 -6.16 9.64
C GLU A 64 -27.17 -6.35 9.49
N HIS A 65 -26.57 -7.22 10.31
CA HIS A 65 -25.12 -7.47 10.34
C HIS A 65 -24.78 -8.96 10.24
N LYS A 66 -23.58 -9.22 9.75
CA LYS A 66 -22.96 -10.55 9.67
C LYS A 66 -21.53 -10.52 10.19
N VAL A 67 -21.09 -11.63 10.75
CA VAL A 67 -19.70 -11.86 11.14
C VAL A 67 -18.97 -12.46 9.94
N LEU A 68 -17.82 -11.90 9.60
CA LEU A 68 -16.86 -12.50 8.69
C LEU A 68 -15.82 -13.27 9.52
N PHE A 69 -15.47 -14.48 9.10
CA PHE A 69 -14.48 -15.32 9.78
C PHE A 69 -13.73 -16.19 8.77
N ARG A 70 -12.57 -16.72 9.17
CA ARG A 70 -11.74 -17.54 8.27
C ARG A 70 -12.19 -19.00 8.28
N SER A 71 -12.19 -19.65 7.12
CA SER A 71 -12.53 -21.07 6.99
C SER A 71 -11.49 -22.00 7.63
N ASP A 72 -10.21 -21.62 7.66
CA ASP A 72 -9.09 -22.45 8.10
C ASP A 72 -9.04 -22.64 9.63
N ASN A 73 -9.38 -21.60 10.40
CA ASN A 73 -9.18 -21.57 11.84
C ASN A 73 -10.35 -20.96 12.62
N LEU A 74 -11.44 -20.60 11.93
CA LEU A 74 -12.66 -20.01 12.50
C LEU A 74 -12.44 -18.68 13.24
N ARG A 75 -11.28 -18.03 13.08
CA ARG A 75 -11.02 -16.75 13.73
C ARG A 75 -11.93 -15.67 13.14
N PRO A 76 -12.55 -14.84 14.01
CA PRO A 76 -13.37 -13.73 13.54
C PRO A 76 -12.49 -12.65 12.92
N LEU A 77 -12.95 -12.12 11.80
CA LEU A 77 -12.29 -11.04 11.05
C LEU A 77 -12.96 -9.70 11.34
N SER A 78 -14.28 -9.60 11.14
CA SER A 78 -15.03 -8.35 11.35
C SER A 78 -16.53 -8.59 11.47
N VAL A 79 -17.25 -7.59 11.98
CA VAL A 79 -18.71 -7.48 11.86
C VAL A 79 -19.02 -6.42 10.81
N VAL A 80 -19.80 -6.79 9.81
CA VAL A 80 -20.13 -5.93 8.67
C VAL A 80 -21.62 -5.91 8.41
N SER A 81 -22.11 -4.88 7.70
CA SER A 81 -23.51 -4.84 7.27
C SER A 81 -23.85 -6.00 6.34
N GLN A 82 -25.13 -6.35 6.23
CA GLN A 82 -25.58 -7.39 5.30
C GLN A 82 -25.28 -7.08 3.82
N ARG A 83 -25.17 -5.80 3.47
CA ARG A 83 -24.86 -5.37 2.10
C ARG A 83 -23.40 -5.57 1.72
N TYR A 84 -22.54 -5.89 2.69
CA TYR A 84 -21.11 -6.04 2.48
C TYR A 84 -20.81 -7.18 1.49
N LYS A 85 -20.04 -6.86 0.46
CA LYS A 85 -19.55 -7.75 -0.58
C LYS A 85 -18.10 -8.10 -0.28
N VAL A 86 -17.90 -9.37 0.07
CA VAL A 86 -16.60 -9.95 0.38
C VAL A 86 -15.78 -10.07 -0.90
N VAL A 87 -14.49 -9.73 -0.83
CA VAL A 87 -13.50 -10.08 -1.83
C VAL A 87 -12.62 -11.15 -1.23
N GLN A 88 -12.63 -12.34 -1.81
CA GLN A 88 -11.90 -13.49 -1.29
C GLN A 88 -10.39 -13.35 -1.49
N PRO A 89 -9.55 -13.95 -0.61
CA PRO A 89 -8.10 -13.96 -0.79
C PRO A 89 -7.67 -14.49 -2.16
N GLU A 90 -8.32 -15.55 -2.65
CA GLU A 90 -8.07 -16.08 -3.99
C GLU A 90 -8.31 -15.03 -5.09
N GLN A 91 -9.37 -14.23 -5.00
CA GLN A 91 -9.68 -13.20 -5.99
C GLN A 91 -8.59 -12.10 -6.07
N ILE A 92 -7.82 -11.90 -5.00
CA ILE A 92 -6.70 -10.95 -4.99
C ILE A 92 -5.53 -11.46 -5.84
N LEU A 93 -5.21 -12.74 -5.74
CA LEU A 93 -4.16 -13.35 -6.57
C LEU A 93 -4.64 -13.59 -8.01
N GLU A 94 -5.88 -14.04 -8.16
CA GLU A 94 -6.49 -14.31 -9.46
C GLU A 94 -6.59 -13.06 -10.34
N PHE A 95 -6.71 -11.87 -9.74
CA PHE A 95 -6.60 -10.60 -10.45
C PHE A 95 -5.34 -10.51 -11.33
N TYR A 96 -4.24 -11.13 -10.91
CA TYR A 96 -2.97 -11.09 -11.62
C TYR A 96 -2.78 -12.18 -12.67
N ARG A 97 -3.63 -13.22 -12.75
CA ARG A 97 -3.41 -14.37 -13.65
C ARG A 97 -3.10 -13.94 -15.08
N ASP A 98 -4.04 -13.27 -15.73
CA ASP A 98 -3.88 -12.83 -17.13
C ASP A 98 -2.76 -11.79 -17.27
N LEU A 99 -2.51 -10.98 -16.24
CA LEU A 99 -1.42 -10.00 -16.25
C LEU A 99 -0.07 -10.72 -16.31
N THR A 100 0.09 -11.79 -15.53
CA THR A 100 1.32 -12.59 -15.49
C THR A 100 1.48 -13.51 -16.69
N GLU A 101 0.39 -14.13 -17.16
CA GLU A 101 0.43 -15.11 -18.24
C GLU A 101 0.50 -14.46 -19.63
N ILE A 102 -0.10 -13.28 -19.81
CA ILE A 102 -0.29 -12.66 -21.13
C ILE A 102 0.45 -11.32 -21.25
N SER A 103 0.50 -10.53 -20.17
CA SER A 103 1.00 -9.14 -20.22
C SER A 103 2.45 -8.99 -19.76
N GLY A 104 3.14 -10.09 -19.45
CA GLY A 104 4.53 -10.09 -19.01
C GLY A 104 4.74 -9.48 -17.61
N PHE A 105 3.68 -9.41 -16.79
CA PHE A 105 3.83 -8.96 -15.41
C PHE A 105 4.45 -10.08 -14.58
N GLU A 106 5.15 -9.70 -13.52
CA GLU A 106 5.78 -10.66 -12.60
C GLU A 106 5.29 -10.37 -11.19
N LEU A 107 4.61 -11.32 -10.55
CA LEU A 107 4.28 -11.20 -9.13
C LEU A 107 5.57 -11.08 -8.32
N GLU A 108 5.66 -10.05 -7.50
CA GLU A 108 6.86 -9.73 -6.72
C GLU A 108 6.63 -9.95 -5.24
N THR A 109 5.45 -9.58 -4.72
CA THR A 109 5.10 -9.78 -3.32
C THR A 109 3.60 -9.94 -3.10
N ALA A 110 3.21 -10.72 -2.08
CA ALA A 110 1.83 -10.82 -1.62
C ALA A 110 1.79 -11.20 -0.15
N GLY A 111 0.71 -10.84 0.56
CA GLY A 111 0.60 -11.23 1.96
C GLY A 111 -0.68 -10.85 2.68
N VAL A 112 -0.72 -11.30 3.92
CA VAL A 112 -1.83 -11.09 4.85
C VAL A 112 -1.38 -10.28 6.04
N LEU A 113 -2.14 -9.24 6.37
CA LEU A 113 -1.92 -8.41 7.54
C LEU A 113 -3.11 -8.48 8.51
N LYS A 114 -2.86 -8.09 9.76
CA LYS A 114 -3.87 -7.88 10.82
C LYS A 114 -4.69 -9.14 11.11
N GLY A 115 -4.05 -10.32 11.06
CA GLY A 115 -4.68 -11.62 11.34
C GLY A 115 -5.73 -12.04 10.31
N GLY A 116 -5.53 -11.73 9.03
CA GLY A 116 -6.48 -12.01 7.95
C GLY A 116 -7.32 -10.81 7.51
N ARG A 117 -7.33 -9.71 8.28
CA ARG A 117 -8.22 -8.59 7.99
C ARG A 117 -7.84 -7.78 6.75
N LYS A 118 -6.57 -7.82 6.34
CA LYS A 118 -6.08 -7.09 5.17
C LYS A 118 -5.25 -7.99 4.28
N LEU A 119 -5.48 -7.88 2.98
CA LEU A 119 -4.91 -8.75 1.95
C LEU A 119 -4.36 -7.88 0.84
N TRP A 120 -3.21 -8.25 0.27
CA TRP A 120 -2.58 -7.47 -0.79
C TRP A 120 -1.66 -8.32 -1.67
N ALA A 121 -1.49 -7.91 -2.91
CA ALA A 121 -0.50 -8.44 -3.84
C ALA A 121 0.06 -7.32 -4.72
N LEU A 122 1.27 -7.52 -5.22
CA LEU A 122 2.03 -6.57 -6.03
C LEU A 122 2.70 -7.32 -7.18
N ALA A 123 2.50 -6.85 -8.40
CA ALA A 123 3.22 -7.35 -9.57
C ALA A 123 3.99 -6.23 -10.26
N LYS A 124 5.20 -6.54 -10.70
CA LYS A 124 6.02 -5.72 -11.60
C LYS A 124 5.39 -5.77 -13.00
N THR A 125 5.29 -4.62 -13.66
CA THR A 125 4.59 -4.51 -14.97
C THR A 125 5.48 -4.82 -16.17
N GLY A 126 6.77 -5.06 -15.96
CA GLY A 126 7.79 -5.11 -17.03
C GLY A 126 8.15 -3.74 -17.61
N GLN A 127 7.38 -2.70 -17.29
CA GLN A 127 7.69 -1.33 -17.70
C GLN A 127 8.72 -0.74 -16.75
N SER A 128 9.70 -0.04 -17.32
CA SER A 128 10.69 0.72 -16.58
C SER A 128 10.88 2.08 -17.22
N GLY A 129 11.38 3.03 -16.46
CA GLY A 129 11.78 4.32 -17.00
C GLY A 129 13.04 4.83 -16.32
N THR A 130 13.81 5.60 -17.08
CA THR A 130 15.08 6.14 -16.64
C THR A 130 14.88 7.59 -16.20
N LEU A 131 15.19 7.84 -14.93
CA LEU A 131 15.28 9.17 -14.34
C LEU A 131 16.69 9.74 -14.54
N LYS A 132 16.89 10.97 -14.08
CA LYS A 132 18.15 11.69 -14.28
C LYS A 132 19.39 10.91 -13.78
N GLY A 133 20.37 10.78 -14.67
CA GLY A 133 21.65 10.09 -14.46
C GLY A 133 21.51 8.59 -14.32
N ASP A 134 20.79 7.99 -15.27
CA ASP A 134 20.63 6.56 -15.47
C ASP A 134 19.98 5.79 -14.30
N ASP A 135 19.30 6.53 -13.41
CA ASP A 135 18.54 5.95 -12.30
C ASP A 135 17.25 5.29 -12.82
N THR A 136 17.23 3.96 -12.85
CA THR A 136 16.13 3.18 -13.44
C THR A 136 15.08 2.84 -12.40
N THR A 137 13.82 3.12 -12.74
CA THR A 137 12.65 2.87 -11.89
C THR A 137 11.69 1.91 -12.59
N ASN A 138 11.18 0.90 -11.86
CA ASN A 138 10.23 -0.08 -12.39
C ASN A 138 8.78 0.31 -12.05
N GLY A 139 7.85 -0.09 -12.92
CA GLY A 139 6.42 0.02 -12.71
C GLY A 139 5.84 -1.22 -12.04
N TYR A 140 4.85 -0.99 -11.19
CA TYR A 140 4.16 -2.03 -10.44
C TYR A 140 2.66 -1.77 -10.41
N VAL A 141 1.87 -2.82 -10.24
CA VAL A 141 0.44 -2.76 -9.91
C VAL A 141 0.20 -3.41 -8.55
N LEU A 142 -0.30 -2.61 -7.62
CA LEU A 142 -0.74 -3.02 -6.29
C LEU A 142 -2.25 -3.23 -6.28
N LEU A 143 -2.69 -4.34 -5.71
CA LEU A 143 -4.08 -4.59 -5.33
C LEU A 143 -4.12 -4.87 -3.83
N ALA A 144 -4.99 -4.17 -3.10
CA ALA A 144 -5.16 -4.37 -1.67
C ALA A 144 -6.63 -4.25 -1.25
N THR A 145 -7.03 -5.00 -0.23
CA THR A 145 -8.38 -4.96 0.33
C THR A 145 -8.37 -5.16 1.85
N ALA A 146 -9.45 -4.75 2.52
CA ALA A 146 -9.65 -5.04 3.93
C ALA A 146 -11.08 -5.47 4.24
N CYS A 147 -11.23 -6.63 4.90
CA CYS A 147 -12.54 -7.16 5.27
C CYS A 147 -13.14 -6.48 6.53
N ASP A 148 -12.41 -5.55 7.15
CA ASP A 148 -12.82 -4.79 8.34
C ASP A 148 -13.40 -3.40 8.02
N GLY A 149 -13.56 -3.08 6.73
CA GLY A 149 -14.10 -1.81 6.27
C GLY A 149 -13.13 -0.62 6.37
N THR A 150 -11.88 -0.84 6.78
CA THR A 150 -10.87 0.23 6.86
C THR A 150 -10.28 0.61 5.50
N LEU A 151 -10.49 -0.24 4.48
CA LEU A 151 -9.99 -0.05 3.13
C LEU A 151 -11.00 -0.64 2.14
N ALA A 152 -11.31 0.10 1.07
CA ALA A 152 -12.02 -0.46 -0.08
C ALA A 152 -11.05 -1.29 -0.93
N THR A 153 -11.53 -2.30 -1.67
CA THR A 153 -10.65 -3.01 -2.62
C THR A 153 -10.07 -2.01 -3.62
N THR A 154 -8.77 -1.77 -3.55
CA THR A 154 -8.08 -0.67 -4.22
C THR A 154 -6.97 -1.23 -5.08
N ALA A 155 -7.01 -0.93 -6.38
CA ALA A 155 -5.94 -1.24 -7.31
C ALA A 155 -5.25 0.05 -7.77
N GLN A 156 -3.93 0.07 -7.93
CA GLN A 156 -3.19 1.26 -8.37
C GLN A 156 -1.82 0.92 -8.95
N PHE A 157 -1.33 1.78 -9.86
CA PHE A 157 0.08 1.77 -10.26
C PHE A 157 0.97 2.36 -9.17
N THR A 158 2.21 1.88 -9.09
CA THR A 158 3.24 2.39 -8.16
C THR A 158 4.63 2.20 -8.75
N SER A 159 5.58 3.06 -8.38
CA SER A 159 7.01 2.84 -8.64
C SER A 159 7.74 2.52 -7.35
N VAL A 160 8.03 1.25 -7.10
CA VAL A 160 8.93 0.88 -6.01
C VAL A 160 10.37 1.15 -6.48
N ARG A 161 11.12 1.90 -5.68
CA ARG A 161 12.53 2.18 -5.92
C ARG A 161 13.36 0.99 -5.42
N VAL A 162 14.18 0.41 -6.30
CA VAL A 162 15.07 -0.74 -5.97
C VAL A 162 16.24 -0.28 -5.09
N VAL A 163 15.98 0.05 -3.83
CA VAL A 163 16.93 -0.13 -2.71
C VAL A 163 16.28 -0.01 -1.33
N CYS A 164 14.97 0.18 -1.26
CA CYS A 164 14.22 0.11 -0.02
C CYS A 164 12.87 -0.44 -0.42
N ASN A 165 12.28 -1.33 0.38
CA ASN A 165 10.89 -1.75 0.20
C ASN A 165 9.92 -0.62 0.61
N ASN A 166 10.19 0.59 0.11
CA ASN A 166 9.30 1.73 0.14
C ASN A 166 8.19 1.43 -0.86
N THR A 167 7.07 0.90 -0.37
CA THR A 167 5.86 0.79 -1.17
C THR A 167 5.32 2.20 -1.35
N LEU A 168 5.86 2.87 -2.36
CA LEU A 168 5.51 4.23 -2.67
C LEU A 168 4.16 4.24 -3.37
N ALA A 169 3.07 4.21 -2.61
CA ALA A 169 1.74 4.52 -3.11
C ALA A 169 1.69 6.00 -3.55
N ILE A 170 2.27 6.31 -4.71
CA ILE A 170 2.14 7.59 -5.41
C ILE A 170 0.84 7.52 -6.19
N ALA A 171 -0.15 8.26 -5.73
CA ALA A 171 -1.37 8.52 -6.47
C ALA A 171 -1.09 9.64 -7.49
N THR A 172 -1.03 9.33 -8.77
CA THR A 172 -0.85 10.36 -9.82
C THR A 172 -1.95 11.42 -9.76
N ALA A 173 -1.56 12.66 -9.47
CA ALA A 173 -2.42 13.82 -9.64
C ALA A 173 -2.55 14.14 -11.14
N GLY A 174 -3.51 13.47 -11.81
CA GLY A 174 -3.99 13.86 -13.14
C GLY A 174 -4.22 12.72 -14.14
N ALA A 175 -3.87 11.48 -13.82
CA ALA A 175 -4.42 10.29 -14.48
C ALA A 175 -5.39 9.62 -13.50
N GLU A 176 -6.52 9.10 -13.97
CA GLU A 176 -7.57 8.54 -13.12
C GLU A 176 -7.03 7.53 -12.10
N LYS A 177 -6.98 8.02 -10.84
CA LYS A 177 -7.29 7.38 -9.56
C LYS A 177 -6.98 5.89 -9.45
N ALA A 178 -6.24 5.55 -8.38
CA ALA A 178 -6.40 4.27 -7.71
C ALA A 178 -7.87 3.82 -7.79
N VAL A 179 -8.12 2.69 -8.45
CA VAL A 179 -9.46 2.19 -8.68
C VAL A 179 -9.96 1.61 -7.38
N LYS A 180 -10.88 2.33 -6.74
CA LYS A 180 -11.47 1.94 -5.46
C LYS A 180 -12.84 1.32 -5.69
N VAL A 181 -13.00 0.08 -5.27
CA VAL A 181 -14.26 -0.65 -5.27
C VAL A 181 -14.76 -0.75 -3.83
N PRO A 182 -15.76 0.06 -3.44
CA PRO A 182 -16.34 -0.02 -2.10
C PRO A 182 -16.94 -1.41 -1.86
N HIS A 183 -16.88 -1.88 -0.62
CA HIS A 183 -17.48 -3.16 -0.24
C HIS A 183 -19.02 -3.16 -0.25
N SER A 184 -19.67 -2.06 -0.61
CA SER A 184 -21.09 -2.05 -0.97
C SER A 184 -21.35 -2.53 -2.42
N THR A 185 -20.29 -2.73 -3.21
CA THR A 185 -20.33 -3.13 -4.62
C THR A 185 -19.54 -4.41 -4.85
N VAL A 186 -19.88 -5.16 -5.90
CA VAL A 186 -19.18 -6.40 -6.26
C VAL A 186 -17.83 -6.03 -6.88
N PHE A 187 -16.78 -6.75 -6.48
CA PHE A 187 -15.47 -6.65 -7.11
C PHE A 187 -15.46 -7.40 -8.44
N GLU A 188 -15.26 -6.66 -9.53
CA GLU A 188 -15.18 -7.19 -10.89
C GLU A 188 -13.76 -6.94 -11.43
N PRO A 189 -12.85 -7.95 -11.40
CA PRO A 189 -11.44 -7.79 -11.79
C PRO A 189 -11.25 -7.13 -13.15
N GLU A 190 -11.99 -7.57 -14.16
CA GLU A 190 -11.89 -7.05 -15.53
C GLU A 190 -12.29 -5.57 -15.64
N LYS A 191 -13.28 -5.14 -14.88
CA LYS A 191 -13.67 -3.73 -14.82
C LYS A 191 -12.58 -2.89 -14.17
N VAL A 192 -11.97 -3.41 -13.12
CA VAL A 192 -10.86 -2.74 -12.42
C VAL A 192 -9.62 -2.64 -13.32
N LYS A 193 -9.24 -3.70 -14.03
CA LYS A 193 -8.13 -3.68 -15.01
C LYS A 193 -8.38 -2.66 -16.13
N ARG A 194 -9.61 -2.60 -16.68
CA ARG A 194 -9.99 -1.60 -17.69
C ARG A 194 -9.92 -0.18 -17.15
N GLN A 195 -10.45 0.06 -15.95
CA GLN A 195 -10.44 1.38 -15.31
C GLN A 195 -9.05 1.85 -14.91
N LEU A 196 -8.18 0.93 -14.50
CA LEU A 196 -6.78 1.24 -14.27
C LEU A 196 -6.08 1.75 -15.52
N GLY A 197 -6.66 1.51 -16.71
CA GLY A 197 -5.99 1.76 -17.97
C GLY A 197 -4.69 0.98 -17.97
N ILE A 198 -4.74 -0.35 -17.76
CA ILE A 198 -3.63 -1.27 -18.04
C ILE A 198 -3.42 -1.30 -19.57
N SER A 199 -3.05 -0.13 -20.07
CA SER A 199 -2.71 0.30 -21.41
C SER A 199 -1.55 1.26 -21.20
N VAL A 200 -0.57 1.21 -22.10
CA VAL A 200 0.76 1.84 -21.95
C VAL A 200 0.73 3.34 -21.57
N SER A 201 -0.35 4.07 -21.88
CA SER A 201 -0.48 5.51 -21.66
C SER A 201 -0.38 5.98 -20.20
N ALA A 202 -0.92 5.23 -19.23
CA ALA A 202 -0.88 5.64 -17.82
C ALA A 202 0.54 5.62 -17.24
N TRP A 203 1.37 4.70 -17.73
CA TRP A 203 2.78 4.60 -17.34
C TRP A 203 3.64 5.72 -17.92
N GLU A 204 3.40 6.11 -19.18
CA GLU A 204 4.13 7.20 -19.82
C GLU A 204 3.90 8.53 -19.09
N GLU A 205 2.66 8.84 -18.72
CA GLU A 205 2.32 10.04 -17.95
C GLU A 205 2.93 10.00 -16.54
N PHE A 206 2.92 8.83 -15.92
CA PHE A 206 3.56 8.59 -14.63
C PHE A 206 5.08 8.86 -14.68
N MET A 207 5.77 8.29 -15.68
CA MET A 207 7.20 8.51 -15.88
C MET A 207 7.52 9.96 -16.24
N TYR A 208 6.66 10.60 -17.03
CA TYR A 208 6.78 12.03 -17.34
C TYR A 208 6.80 12.88 -16.06
N ARG A 209 5.86 12.64 -15.14
CA ARG A 209 5.81 13.34 -13.84
C ARG A 209 7.01 13.05 -12.95
N LEU A 210 7.41 11.77 -12.84
CA LEU A 210 8.61 11.41 -12.07
C LEU A 210 9.87 12.06 -12.63
N LYS A 211 10.00 12.10 -13.96
CA LYS A 211 11.12 12.76 -14.63
C LYS A 211 11.15 14.25 -14.31
N ALA A 212 10.01 14.93 -14.40
CA ALA A 212 9.89 16.35 -14.07
C ALA A 212 10.28 16.63 -12.60
N LEU A 213 9.82 15.81 -11.65
CA LEU A 213 10.27 15.87 -10.25
C LEU A 213 11.79 15.65 -10.09
N SER A 214 12.37 14.72 -10.86
CA SER A 214 13.80 14.39 -10.77
C SER A 214 14.70 15.48 -11.38
N GLU A 215 14.14 16.30 -12.26
CA GLU A 215 14.86 17.39 -12.92
C GLU A 215 14.73 18.72 -12.17
N ARG A 216 13.61 18.93 -11.45
CA ARG A 216 13.37 20.12 -10.63
C ARG A 216 14.29 20.19 -9.42
N LYS A 217 15.31 21.05 -9.48
CA LYS A 217 16.19 21.37 -8.34
C LYS A 217 15.45 22.17 -7.28
N VAL A 218 15.74 21.93 -6.01
CA VAL A 218 15.02 22.54 -4.88
C VAL A 218 16.02 23.29 -3.99
N SER A 219 15.73 24.54 -3.68
CA SER A 219 16.48 25.35 -2.72
C SER A 219 16.20 24.94 -1.27
N GLU A 220 17.07 25.30 -0.34
CA GLU A 220 16.88 24.99 1.08
C GLU A 220 15.58 25.58 1.65
N LYS A 221 15.20 26.78 1.20
CA LYS A 221 13.94 27.44 1.59
C LYS A 221 12.71 26.67 1.11
N GLU A 222 12.71 26.22 -0.15
CA GLU A 222 11.64 25.39 -0.71
C GLU A 222 11.55 24.04 0.00
N ALA A 223 12.69 23.41 0.30
CA ALA A 223 12.72 22.16 1.06
C ALA A 223 12.12 22.32 2.46
N HIS A 224 12.44 23.41 3.16
CA HIS A 224 11.86 23.70 4.47
C HIS A 224 10.34 23.86 4.40
N ALA A 225 9.86 24.70 3.48
CA ALA A 225 8.44 24.95 3.27
C ALA A 225 7.68 23.66 2.89
N PHE A 226 8.27 22.81 2.05
CA PHE A 226 7.72 21.51 1.68
C PHE A 226 7.47 20.62 2.91
N TYR A 227 8.45 20.50 3.81
CA TYR A 227 8.29 19.68 5.02
C TYR A 227 7.27 20.27 5.98
N GLU A 228 7.26 21.60 6.16
CA GLU A 228 6.25 22.26 7.01
C GLU A 228 4.84 21.94 6.49
N GLN A 229 4.58 22.17 5.21
CA GLN A 229 3.26 21.94 4.61
C GLN A 229 2.87 20.47 4.60
N THR A 230 3.83 19.57 4.35
CA THR A 230 3.61 18.13 4.34
C THR A 230 3.25 17.60 5.73
N PHE A 231 3.91 18.08 6.80
CA PHE A 231 3.72 17.54 8.15
C PHE A 231 2.68 18.29 9.00
N ALA A 232 2.38 19.56 8.70
CA ALA A 232 1.50 20.45 9.49
C ALA A 232 0.10 19.89 9.78
N THR A 233 -0.46 19.06 8.89
CA THR A 233 -1.85 18.60 8.96
C THR A 233 -1.99 17.14 9.40
N THR A 234 -0.94 16.53 9.95
CA THR A 234 -0.96 15.09 10.28
C THR A 234 -1.65 14.79 11.63
N SER A 235 -1.91 15.80 12.47
CA SER A 235 -2.85 15.70 13.60
C SER A 235 -3.11 17.08 14.21
N PRO A 236 -4.37 17.56 14.32
CA PRO A 236 -4.71 18.75 15.11
C PRO A 236 -4.26 18.65 16.59
N ASN A 237 -4.05 17.42 17.07
CA ASN A 237 -3.57 17.09 18.42
C ASN A 237 -2.11 16.60 18.48
N ALA A 238 -1.33 16.67 17.39
CA ALA A 238 0.08 16.34 17.47
C ALA A 238 0.79 17.42 18.29
N GLN A 239 1.47 17.01 19.36
CA GLN A 239 2.35 17.90 20.11
C GLN A 239 3.43 18.41 19.15
N PHE A 240 3.58 19.73 19.02
CA PHE A 240 4.57 20.41 18.18
C PHE A 240 5.97 19.75 18.15
N PRO A 241 6.54 19.28 19.29
CA PRO A 241 7.87 18.66 19.30
C PRO A 241 7.97 17.32 18.53
N VAL A 242 6.86 16.59 18.36
CA VAL A 242 6.84 15.31 17.62
C VAL A 242 6.88 15.56 16.11
N MET A 243 6.23 16.63 15.66
CA MET A 243 6.22 17.05 14.27
C MET A 243 7.61 17.51 13.83
N GLU A 244 8.25 18.35 14.65
CA GLU A 244 9.60 18.87 14.39
C GLU A 244 10.65 17.74 14.27
N ARG A 245 10.62 16.75 15.17
CA ARG A 245 11.50 15.57 15.07
C ARG A 245 11.25 14.73 13.82
N SER A 246 9.99 14.60 13.40
CA SER A 246 9.62 13.84 12.21
C SER A 246 10.13 14.53 10.94
N MET A 247 9.96 15.86 10.87
CA MET A 247 10.48 16.70 9.81
C MET A 247 12.01 16.66 9.76
N ALA A 248 12.68 16.81 10.91
CA ALA A 248 14.14 16.75 10.99
C ALA A 248 14.69 15.41 10.49
N LYS A 249 13.99 14.29 10.81
CA LYS A 249 14.38 12.97 10.32
C LYS A 249 14.17 12.82 8.81
N ALA A 250 13.03 13.26 8.27
CA ALA A 250 12.80 13.25 6.82
C ALA A 250 13.82 14.14 6.09
N LYS A 251 14.10 15.33 6.61
CA LYS A 251 15.13 16.23 6.08
C LYS A 251 16.52 15.60 6.07
N ALA A 252 16.92 14.93 7.14
CA ALA A 252 18.20 14.21 7.16
C ALA A 252 18.29 13.12 6.08
N LEU A 253 17.19 12.41 5.81
CA LEU A 253 17.13 11.43 4.71
C LEU A 253 17.34 12.10 3.35
N TYR A 254 16.74 13.26 3.13
CA TYR A 254 16.96 14.06 1.91
C TYR A 254 18.40 14.57 1.77
N GLU A 255 19.04 14.94 2.87
CA GLU A 255 20.39 15.54 2.89
C GLU A 255 21.54 14.53 2.75
N GLY A 256 21.23 13.23 2.65
CA GLY A 256 22.23 12.22 2.37
C GLY A 256 22.13 10.96 3.20
N ALA A 257 21.32 10.95 4.27
CA ALA A 257 21.14 9.77 5.10
C ALA A 257 20.16 8.75 4.48
N GLY A 258 19.35 9.18 3.52
CA GLY A 258 18.36 8.34 2.86
C GLY A 258 19.00 7.45 1.82
N MET A 259 18.45 6.26 1.64
CA MET A 259 18.90 5.32 0.63
C MET A 259 18.76 5.95 -0.76
N GLY A 260 19.86 5.96 -1.51
CA GLY A 260 19.96 6.59 -2.83
C GLY A 260 19.70 8.12 -2.86
N SER A 261 19.67 8.80 -1.71
CA SER A 261 19.59 10.27 -1.63
C SER A 261 20.69 10.98 -2.45
N GLN A 262 21.83 10.31 -2.68
CA GLN A 262 22.96 10.82 -3.46
C GLN A 262 22.83 10.61 -4.98
N LEU A 263 21.83 9.86 -5.45
CA LEU A 263 21.59 9.70 -6.89
C LEU A 263 21.26 11.04 -7.53
N SER A 264 21.66 11.25 -8.78
CA SER A 264 21.42 12.47 -9.55
C SER A 264 19.93 12.82 -9.69
N SER A 265 19.06 11.82 -9.72
CA SER A 265 17.60 11.94 -9.73
C SER A 265 17.04 12.52 -8.44
N SER A 266 17.71 12.30 -7.30
CA SER A 266 17.21 12.58 -5.95
C SER A 266 17.96 13.72 -5.26
N LYS A 267 19.27 13.87 -5.51
CA LYS A 267 20.12 14.82 -4.81
C LYS A 267 19.73 16.26 -5.13
N GLY A 268 19.13 16.93 -4.15
CA GLY A 268 18.71 18.32 -4.28
C GLY A 268 17.51 18.52 -5.20
N THR A 269 16.65 17.51 -5.40
CA THR A 269 15.51 17.55 -6.32
C THR A 269 14.17 17.39 -5.61
N ALA A 270 13.07 17.77 -6.26
CA ALA A 270 11.73 17.53 -5.75
C ALA A 270 11.44 16.03 -5.60
N TYR A 271 12.01 15.19 -6.48
CA TYR A 271 11.97 13.74 -6.33
C TYR A 271 12.69 13.26 -5.05
N GLY A 272 13.82 13.86 -4.69
CA GLY A 272 14.50 13.57 -3.43
C GLY A 272 13.67 13.91 -2.20
N LEU A 273 12.95 15.05 -2.22
CA LEU A 273 12.04 15.42 -1.14
C LEU A 273 10.95 14.35 -0.96
N LEU A 274 10.30 13.96 -2.06
CA LEU A 274 9.29 12.91 -2.04
C LEU A 274 9.87 11.60 -1.48
N ASN A 275 11.00 11.15 -2.00
CA ASN A 275 11.66 9.92 -1.55
C ASN A 275 11.97 9.95 -0.05
N SER A 276 12.44 11.07 0.48
CA SER A 276 12.77 11.19 1.91
C SER A 276 11.56 11.02 2.83
N VAL A 277 10.38 11.54 2.44
CA VAL A 277 9.15 11.37 3.22
C VAL A 277 8.69 9.92 3.18
N THR A 278 8.87 9.28 2.02
CA THR A 278 8.40 7.92 1.81
C THR A 278 9.26 6.92 2.59
N GLU A 279 10.58 7.09 2.55
CA GLU A 279 11.52 6.34 3.39
C GLU A 279 11.30 6.64 4.89
N PHE A 280 11.00 7.89 5.24
CA PHE A 280 10.62 8.21 6.62
C PHE A 280 9.37 7.45 7.05
N VAL A 281 8.32 7.40 6.22
CA VAL A 281 7.07 6.70 6.55
C VAL A 281 7.29 5.18 6.64
N ASP A 282 8.01 4.62 5.68
CA ASP A 282 8.13 3.18 5.49
C ASP A 282 9.19 2.58 6.43
N HIS A 283 10.28 3.31 6.72
CA HIS A 283 11.40 2.83 7.54
C HIS A 283 11.68 3.69 8.77
N GLY A 284 11.58 5.02 8.66
CA GLY A 284 12.03 5.97 9.69
C GLY A 284 11.06 6.22 10.86
N LYS A 285 9.76 6.03 10.67
CA LYS A 285 8.73 6.42 11.64
C LYS A 285 8.63 5.40 12.77
N ARG A 286 8.74 5.88 14.01
CA ARG A 286 8.48 5.03 15.19
C ARG A 286 7.02 4.59 15.18
N ALA A 287 6.80 3.30 15.29
CA ALA A 287 5.48 2.70 15.44
C ALA A 287 5.50 1.73 16.62
N LYS A 288 4.33 1.44 17.19
CA LYS A 288 4.17 0.47 18.28
C LYS A 288 4.66 -0.93 17.86
N SER A 289 4.56 -1.25 16.59
CA SER A 289 5.10 -2.45 15.95
C SER A 289 5.46 -2.22 14.50
N GLN A 290 6.28 -3.11 13.95
CA GLN A 290 6.69 -3.11 12.55
C GLN A 290 5.49 -3.18 11.60
N ASP A 291 4.42 -3.81 12.05
CA ASP A 291 3.28 -4.19 11.26
C ASP A 291 2.20 -3.09 11.33
N HIS A 292 2.10 -2.40 12.47
CA HIS A 292 1.40 -1.12 12.55
C HIS A 292 2.06 -0.07 11.64
N ARG A 293 3.38 -0.14 11.43
CA ARG A 293 4.06 0.74 10.46
C ARG A 293 3.67 0.39 9.04
N LEU A 294 3.63 -0.89 8.66
CA LEU A 294 3.17 -1.33 7.33
C LEU A 294 1.74 -0.89 7.05
N ASP A 295 0.83 -1.19 7.98
CA ASP A 295 -0.57 -0.80 7.88
C ASP A 295 -0.73 0.72 7.72
N SER A 296 0.00 1.49 8.52
CA SER A 296 -0.01 2.95 8.44
C SER A 296 0.58 3.46 7.13
N ALA A 297 1.69 2.88 6.69
CA ALA A 297 2.40 3.23 5.46
C ALA A 297 1.56 2.99 4.20
N TRP A 298 0.75 1.94 4.18
CA TRP A 298 -0.02 1.55 3.00
C TRP A 298 -1.47 2.02 3.04
N PHE A 299 -2.10 2.02 4.22
CA PHE A 299 -3.54 2.19 4.35
C PHE A 299 -3.97 3.24 5.38
N GLY A 300 -3.03 3.75 6.17
CA GLY A 300 -3.31 4.67 7.27
C GLY A 300 -2.77 6.08 7.07
N GLN A 301 -2.35 6.68 8.19
CA GLN A 301 -1.84 8.06 8.19
C GLN A 301 -0.52 8.21 7.43
N GLY A 302 0.28 7.16 7.32
CA GLY A 302 1.49 7.15 6.49
C GLY A 302 1.16 7.26 5.01
N ALA A 303 0.16 6.53 4.51
CA ALA A 303 -0.31 6.64 3.13
C ALA A 303 -0.80 8.06 2.80
N LYS A 304 -1.62 8.66 3.68
CA LYS A 304 -2.08 10.05 3.53
C LYS A 304 -0.93 11.06 3.53
N LEU A 305 0.10 10.82 4.35
CA LEU A 305 1.30 11.66 4.38
C LEU A 305 2.09 11.56 3.07
N LYS A 306 2.23 10.35 2.51
CA LYS A 306 2.88 10.14 1.20
C LYS A 306 2.10 10.78 0.05
N GLU A 307 0.77 10.66 0.05
CA GLU A 307 -0.10 11.34 -0.92
C GLU A 307 0.05 12.86 -0.86
N ARG A 308 0.08 13.43 0.34
CA ARG A 308 0.32 14.87 0.52
C ARG A 308 1.70 15.28 0.06
N ALA A 309 2.74 14.53 0.44
CA ALA A 309 4.11 14.79 0.02
C ALA A 309 4.23 14.80 -1.50
N LEU A 310 3.54 13.90 -2.19
CA LEU A 310 3.48 13.88 -3.64
C LEU A 310 2.81 15.15 -4.20
N HIS A 311 1.64 15.53 -3.67
CA HIS A 311 0.96 16.75 -4.10
C HIS A 311 1.86 17.98 -3.96
N GLN A 312 2.48 18.13 -2.79
CA GLN A 312 3.40 19.23 -2.51
C GLN A 312 4.64 19.20 -3.41
N ALA A 313 5.14 18.01 -3.75
CA ALA A 313 6.27 17.88 -4.67
C ALA A 313 5.87 18.24 -6.11
N MET A 314 4.65 17.89 -6.53
CA MET A 314 4.11 18.25 -7.84
C MET A 314 3.85 19.76 -7.97
N ASP A 315 3.41 20.41 -6.89
CA ASP A 315 3.23 21.86 -6.85
C ASP A 315 4.54 22.63 -7.08
N LEU A 316 5.71 22.02 -6.82
CA LEU A 316 7.03 22.61 -7.12
C LEU A 316 7.40 22.56 -8.61
N VAL A 317 6.69 21.72 -9.39
CA VAL A 317 6.94 21.47 -10.82
C VAL A 317 5.90 22.17 -11.71
N ALA A 318 4.74 22.53 -11.15
CA ALA A 318 3.69 23.34 -11.81
C ALA A 318 4.12 24.80 -12.00
#